data_AF-A0A8R2HNF2-F1
#
_entry.id   AF-A0A8R2HNF2-F1
#
_cell.length_a   1.000
_cell.length_b   1.000
_cell.length_c   1.000
_cell.angle_alpha   90.00
_cell.angle_beta   90.00
_cell.angle_gamma   90.00
#
_symmetry.space_group_name_H-M   'P 1'
#
loop_
_entity.id
_entity.type
_entity.pdbx_description
1 polymer ?
#
loop_
_entity_poly.entity_id
_entity_poly.type
_entity_poly.pdbx_seq_one_letter_code
_entity_poly.pdbx_strand_id
1 'polypeptide(L)'
;MLSGLIQRFLDRQRNAALLMVPTIYYEFSQAQLRLGSYESCDKTFFRHYRDKIHEHCLVAVKTHCHNISNLKVIFAIICSIVLEVPCGLTAAMAACLCMEIQDYALNEENLVASSRYWMHAIVISVMSLICWVHKASVLYRYVNQVISRRAKEAPHLNPPLMQSYKIGHGHVTWNKPTLFFEDWEMRFGLWKHFKDAQPITGNKA
;
A
#
# COMPACT_ATOMS: atom_id res chain seq x y z
N MET A 1 17.47 9.09 10.21
CA MET A 1 18.77 8.58 9.72
C MET A 1 18.77 7.04 9.58
N LEU A 2 18.17 6.27 10.50
CA LEU A 2 18.03 4.80 10.38
C LEU A 2 17.20 4.33 9.17
N SER A 3 16.16 5.08 8.81
CA SER A 3 15.19 4.68 7.78
C SER A 3 15.79 4.58 6.37
N GLY A 4 16.76 5.43 6.02
CA GLY A 4 17.41 5.40 4.69
C GLY A 4 18.39 4.25 4.49
N LEU A 5 18.99 3.73 5.58
CA LEU A 5 19.86 2.56 5.51
C LEU A 5 19.06 1.28 5.28
N ILE A 6 17.95 1.11 6.01
CA ILE A 6 17.05 -0.04 5.85
C ILE A 6 16.48 -0.09 4.43
N GLN A 7 16.05 1.07 3.89
CA GLN A 7 15.57 1.15 2.51
C GLN A 7 16.62 0.68 1.50
N ARG A 8 17.90 1.00 1.68
CA ARG A 8 18.99 0.54 0.80
C ARG A 8 19.24 -0.97 0.89
N PHE A 9 19.08 -1.57 2.07
CA PHE A 9 19.22 -3.02 2.23
C PHE A 9 18.07 -3.78 1.58
N LEU A 10 16.86 -3.23 1.66
CA LEU A 10 15.68 -3.85 1.07
C LEU A 10 15.66 -3.68 -0.45
N ASP A 11 16.06 -2.53 -0.97
CA ASP A 11 15.94 -2.16 -2.38
C ASP A 11 17.05 -2.74 -3.29
N ARG A 12 17.10 -4.08 -3.41
CA ARG A 12 18.05 -4.80 -4.29
C ARG A 12 17.89 -4.38 -5.76
N GLN A 13 16.66 -4.06 -6.18
CA GLN A 13 16.33 -3.67 -7.54
C GLN A 13 16.48 -2.17 -7.85
N ARG A 14 16.91 -1.36 -6.88
CA ARG A 14 17.14 0.09 -7.03
C ARG A 14 15.89 0.90 -7.42
N ASN A 15 14.72 0.51 -6.91
CA ASN A 15 13.44 1.19 -7.09
C ASN A 15 13.25 2.41 -6.17
N ALA A 16 14.07 2.58 -5.12
CA ALA A 16 13.88 3.56 -4.05
C ALA A 16 13.63 4.98 -4.57
N ALA A 17 14.38 5.42 -5.58
CA ALA A 17 14.24 6.76 -6.16
C ALA A 17 12.84 6.99 -6.77
N LEU A 18 12.28 5.96 -7.43
CA LEU A 18 10.94 6.01 -8.01
C LEU A 18 9.86 5.93 -6.93
N LEU A 19 10.12 5.20 -5.84
CA LEU A 19 9.21 5.04 -4.72
C LEU A 19 9.16 6.25 -3.77
N MET A 20 10.02 7.26 -3.92
CA MET A 20 9.90 8.51 -3.14
C MET A 20 8.69 9.36 -3.53
N VAL A 21 8.00 9.01 -4.63
CA VAL A 21 6.79 9.67 -5.12
C VAL A 21 5.65 8.66 -5.09
N PRO A 22 4.83 8.64 -4.01
CA PRO A 22 3.61 7.84 -3.99
C PRO A 22 2.74 8.16 -5.21
N THR A 23 2.28 7.11 -5.88
CA THR A 23 1.53 7.19 -7.14
C THR A 23 0.53 6.03 -7.24
N ILE A 24 -0.39 6.15 -8.17
CA ILE A 24 -1.34 5.10 -8.52
C ILE A 24 -0.76 4.26 -9.65
N TYR A 25 -0.71 2.93 -9.46
CA TYR A 25 -0.25 1.99 -10.46
C TYR A 25 -1.44 1.41 -11.22
N TYR A 26 -1.53 1.69 -12.52
CA TYR A 26 -2.62 1.17 -13.35
C TYR A 26 -2.27 -0.21 -13.94
N GLU A 27 -3.27 -1.06 -14.17
CA GLU A 27 -3.12 -2.47 -14.59
C GLU A 27 -2.26 -2.62 -15.85
N PHE A 28 -2.40 -1.71 -16.81
CA PHE A 28 -1.64 -1.70 -18.06
C PHE A 28 -0.53 -0.65 -18.08
N SER A 29 -0.22 -0.02 -16.95
CA SER A 29 0.86 0.96 -16.88
C SER A 29 2.22 0.27 -16.95
N GLN A 30 3.10 0.78 -17.83
CA GLN A 30 4.51 0.42 -17.83
C GLN A 30 5.23 1.24 -16.76
N ALA A 31 4.97 0.91 -15.49
CA ALA A 31 5.76 1.45 -14.40
C ALA A 31 7.22 1.01 -14.58
N GLN A 32 8.17 1.95 -14.41
CA GLN A 32 9.61 1.67 -14.52
C GLN A 32 10.17 0.87 -13.33
N LEU A 33 9.29 0.33 -12.48
CA LEU A 33 9.65 -0.47 -11.32
C LEU A 33 10.10 -1.87 -11.76
N ARG A 34 11.11 -2.38 -11.06
CA ARG A 34 11.66 -3.71 -11.28
C ARG A 34 11.18 -4.67 -10.19
N LEU A 35 10.65 -5.82 -10.60
CA LEU A 35 10.30 -6.90 -9.68
C LEU A 35 11.56 -7.69 -9.32
N GLY A 36 11.73 -8.00 -8.04
CA GLY A 36 12.78 -8.87 -7.57
C GLY A 36 12.49 -10.34 -7.89
N SER A 37 13.54 -11.08 -8.22
CA SER A 37 13.56 -12.53 -8.04
C SER A 37 13.83 -12.83 -6.57
N TYR A 38 13.06 -13.74 -5.97
CA TYR A 38 13.21 -14.11 -4.57
C TYR A 38 13.42 -15.61 -4.40
N GLU A 39 14.16 -15.97 -3.36
CA GLU A 39 14.46 -17.36 -3.03
C GLU A 39 13.55 -17.90 -1.92
N SER A 40 13.65 -19.20 -1.64
CA SER A 40 12.92 -19.84 -0.54
C SER A 40 13.32 -19.26 0.82
N CYS A 41 14.57 -18.81 0.98
CA CYS A 41 15.08 -18.16 2.18
C CYS A 41 14.38 -16.81 2.43
N ASP A 42 14.19 -15.99 1.38
CA ASP A 42 13.46 -14.72 1.45
C ASP A 42 12.02 -14.95 1.95
N LYS A 43 11.34 -15.95 1.37
CA LYS A 43 9.98 -16.33 1.78
C LYS A 43 9.93 -16.82 3.24
N THR A 44 10.95 -17.54 3.68
CA THR A 44 11.07 -18.05 5.06
C THR A 44 11.33 -16.91 6.05
N PHE A 45 12.17 -15.95 5.69
CA PHE A 45 12.40 -14.74 6.45
C PHE A 45 11.08 -13.98 6.69
N PHE A 46 10.32 -13.70 5.62
CA PHE A 46 9.03 -13.02 5.78
C PHE A 46 8.02 -13.86 6.55
N ARG A 47 8.03 -15.19 6.43
CA ARG A 47 7.16 -16.05 7.26
C ARG A 47 7.45 -15.89 8.76
N HIS A 48 8.70 -15.69 9.15
CA HIS A 48 9.10 -15.59 10.56
C HIS A 48 9.01 -14.16 11.12
N TYR A 49 9.31 -13.15 10.29
CA TYR A 49 9.44 -11.77 10.75
C TYR A 49 8.32 -10.83 10.30
N ARG A 50 7.35 -11.28 9.49
CA ARG A 50 6.28 -10.41 8.97
C ARG A 50 5.53 -9.63 10.06
N ASP A 51 5.23 -10.26 11.19
CA ASP A 51 4.42 -9.63 12.23
C ASP A 51 5.22 -8.50 12.91
N LYS A 52 6.52 -8.72 13.13
CA LYS A 52 7.44 -7.66 13.61
C LYS A 52 7.59 -6.55 12.58
N ILE A 53 7.82 -6.88 11.32
CA ILE A 53 7.97 -5.88 10.25
C ILE A 53 6.70 -5.02 10.15
N HIS A 54 5.54 -5.66 10.18
CA HIS A 54 4.24 -5.03 10.19
C HIS A 54 4.09 -4.05 11.37
N GLU A 55 4.33 -4.54 12.60
CA GLU A 55 4.27 -3.72 13.82
C GLU A 55 5.21 -2.51 13.76
N HIS A 56 6.47 -2.72 13.37
CA HIS A 56 7.45 -1.63 13.29
C HIS A 56 7.08 -0.59 12.23
N CYS A 57 6.56 -1.03 11.07
CA CYS A 57 6.08 -0.09 10.05
C CYS A 57 4.88 0.71 10.56
N LEU A 58 3.93 0.07 11.24
CA LEU A 58 2.76 0.75 11.79
C LEU A 58 3.15 1.78 12.85
N VAL A 59 4.02 1.40 13.79
CA VAL A 59 4.58 2.32 14.80
C VAL A 59 5.27 3.49 14.11
N ALA A 60 6.12 3.22 13.11
CA ALA A 60 6.80 4.28 12.36
C ALA A 60 5.83 5.25 11.68
N VAL A 61 4.73 4.75 11.07
CA VAL A 61 3.68 5.62 10.50
C VAL A 61 3.05 6.48 11.58
N LYS A 62 2.59 5.88 12.68
CA LYS A 62 1.94 6.61 13.78
C LYS A 62 2.85 7.69 14.35
N THR A 63 4.11 7.36 14.62
CA THR A 63 5.10 8.30 15.18
C THR A 63 5.49 9.42 14.21
N HIS A 64 5.51 9.15 12.90
CA HIS A 64 6.04 10.09 11.91
C HIS A 64 4.98 10.68 10.95
N CYS A 65 3.69 10.48 11.22
CA CYS A 65 2.59 10.92 10.36
C CYS A 65 2.51 12.45 10.16
N HIS A 66 3.20 13.24 10.99
CA HIS A 66 3.30 14.70 10.86
C HIS A 66 4.39 15.18 9.91
N ASN A 67 5.23 14.28 9.39
CA ASN A 67 6.32 14.62 8.48
C ASN A 67 6.16 13.86 7.14
N ILE A 68 5.79 14.60 6.10
CA ILE A 68 5.59 14.07 4.74
C ILE A 68 6.82 13.31 4.21
N SER A 69 8.03 13.76 4.52
CA SER A 69 9.26 13.12 4.04
C SER A 69 9.47 11.76 4.72
N ASN A 70 9.21 11.67 6.02
CA ASN A 70 9.29 10.39 6.74
C ASN A 70 8.23 9.40 6.23
N LEU A 71 7.00 9.87 6.00
CA LEU A 71 5.94 9.05 5.40
C LEU A 71 6.32 8.51 4.02
N LYS A 72 6.95 9.33 3.16
CA LYS A 72 7.47 8.87 1.86
C LYS A 72 8.50 7.76 1.99
N VAL A 73 9.42 7.87 2.97
CA VAL A 73 10.42 6.81 3.23
C VAL A 73 9.74 5.53 3.71
N ILE A 74 8.76 5.63 4.62
CA ILE A 74 8.03 4.46 5.11
C ILE A 74 7.23 3.80 3.97
N PHE A 75 6.54 4.59 3.14
CA PHE A 75 5.90 4.11 1.92
C PHE A 75 6.88 3.35 1.03
N ALA A 76 8.06 3.92 0.76
CA ALA A 76 9.06 3.30 -0.07
C ALA A 76 9.55 1.97 0.52
N ILE A 77 9.73 1.87 1.85
CA ILE A 77 10.05 0.62 2.53
C ILE A 77 8.97 -0.45 2.30
N ILE A 78 7.69 -0.10 2.48
CA ILE A 78 6.56 -1.03 2.29
C ILE A 78 6.53 -1.50 0.83
N CYS A 79 6.65 -0.59 -0.13
CA CYS A 79 6.67 -0.92 -1.55
C CYS A 79 7.87 -1.76 -1.96
N SER A 80 9.08 -1.47 -1.43
CA SER A 80 10.27 -2.28 -1.67
C SER A 80 10.04 -3.72 -1.19
N ILE A 81 9.43 -3.94 -0.03
CA ILE A 81 9.11 -5.31 0.43
C ILE A 81 8.21 -6.05 -0.57
N VAL A 82 7.17 -5.40 -1.08
CA VAL A 82 6.24 -5.99 -2.06
C VAL A 82 6.94 -6.29 -3.39
N LEU A 83 7.82 -5.40 -3.85
CA LEU A 83 8.56 -5.55 -5.10
C LEU A 83 9.67 -6.61 -5.04
N GLU A 84 10.32 -6.74 -3.90
CA GLU A 84 11.52 -7.58 -3.73
C GLU A 84 11.19 -9.05 -3.51
N VAL A 85 10.06 -9.32 -2.85
CA VAL A 85 9.54 -10.67 -2.63
C VAL A 85 8.06 -10.69 -3.03
N PRO A 86 7.73 -10.60 -4.34
CA PRO A 86 6.37 -10.48 -4.84
C PRO A 86 5.61 -11.80 -4.68
N CYS A 87 5.04 -12.04 -3.50
CA CYS A 87 4.29 -13.25 -3.18
C CYS A 87 3.08 -12.94 -2.28
N GLY A 88 2.18 -13.92 -2.12
CA GLY A 88 0.98 -13.72 -1.31
C GLY A 88 1.22 -13.37 0.16
N LEU A 89 2.37 -13.74 0.73
CA LEU A 89 2.71 -13.38 2.12
C LEU A 89 2.98 -11.89 2.28
N THR A 90 3.81 -11.31 1.41
CA THR A 90 4.15 -9.88 1.45
C THR A 90 2.98 -9.01 0.99
N ALA A 91 2.21 -9.46 -0.01
CA ALA A 91 0.98 -8.81 -0.42
C ALA A 91 -0.05 -8.73 0.72
N ALA A 92 -0.30 -9.85 1.41
CA ALA A 92 -1.22 -9.89 2.55
C ALA A 92 -0.72 -9.02 3.71
N MET A 93 0.57 -9.11 4.06
CA MET A 93 1.16 -8.28 5.11
C MET A 93 1.03 -6.78 4.81
N ALA A 94 1.36 -6.36 3.58
CA ALA A 94 1.26 -4.96 3.17
C ALA A 94 -0.20 -4.48 3.12
N ALA A 95 -1.13 -5.32 2.66
CA ALA A 95 -2.55 -4.98 2.67
C ALA A 95 -3.10 -4.84 4.10
N CYS A 96 -2.79 -5.76 5.01
CA CYS A 96 -3.17 -5.65 6.42
C CYS A 96 -2.62 -4.36 7.06
N LEU A 97 -1.34 -4.06 6.81
CA LEU A 97 -0.72 -2.82 7.27
C LEU A 97 -1.46 -1.59 6.76
N CYS A 98 -1.85 -1.59 5.48
CA CYS A 98 -2.61 -0.49 4.89
C CYS A 98 -4.01 -0.35 5.52
N MET A 99 -4.66 -1.45 5.88
CA MET A 99 -5.95 -1.40 6.59
C MET A 99 -5.79 -0.76 7.97
N GLU A 100 -4.74 -1.10 8.72
CA GLU A 100 -4.48 -0.50 10.04
C GLU A 100 -4.04 0.97 9.96
N ILE A 101 -3.27 1.34 8.92
CA ILE A 101 -2.95 2.74 8.64
C ILE A 101 -4.22 3.53 8.32
N GLN A 102 -5.12 2.97 7.51
CA GLN A 102 -6.40 3.60 7.18
C GLN A 102 -7.26 3.77 8.43
N ASP A 103 -7.37 2.74 9.26
CA ASP A 103 -8.13 2.79 10.51
C ASP A 103 -7.60 3.87 11.45
N TYR A 104 -6.28 3.92 11.66
CA TYR A 104 -5.65 4.97 12.44
C TYR A 104 -5.92 6.37 11.88
N ALA A 105 -5.82 6.54 10.56
CA ALA A 105 -6.09 7.82 9.89
C ALA A 105 -7.55 8.28 10.00
N LEU A 106 -8.50 7.36 10.17
CA LEU A 106 -9.92 7.64 10.38
C LEU A 106 -10.22 7.99 11.84
N ASN A 107 -9.69 7.20 12.78
CA ASN A 107 -10.15 7.20 14.16
C ASN A 107 -9.33 8.06 15.12
N GLU A 108 -8.05 8.35 14.82
CA GLU A 108 -7.23 9.16 15.74
C GLU A 108 -7.68 10.63 15.74
N GLU A 109 -8.15 11.13 16.87
CA GLU A 109 -8.73 12.49 16.98
C GLU A 109 -7.68 13.59 16.79
N ASN A 110 -6.45 13.36 17.24
CA ASN A 110 -5.40 14.39 17.29
C ASN A 110 -4.63 14.59 15.97
N LEU A 111 -5.04 13.92 14.89
CA LEU A 111 -4.41 14.08 13.58
C LEU A 111 -4.86 15.33 12.86
N VAL A 112 -3.88 16.15 12.46
CA VAL A 112 -4.08 17.21 11.48
C VAL A 112 -4.56 16.63 10.15
N ALA A 113 -5.43 17.37 9.46
CA ALA A 113 -6.06 16.91 8.22
C ALA A 113 -5.05 16.44 7.16
N SER A 114 -3.95 17.18 6.96
CA SER A 114 -2.89 16.82 6.01
C SER A 114 -2.29 15.44 6.28
N SER A 115 -2.08 15.08 7.55
CA SER A 115 -1.56 13.76 7.95
C SER A 115 -2.51 12.64 7.55
N ARG A 116 -3.83 12.84 7.73
CA ARG A 116 -4.86 11.89 7.28
C ARG A 116 -4.80 11.68 5.77
N TYR A 117 -4.72 12.79 5.02
CA TYR A 117 -4.67 12.76 3.57
C TYR A 117 -3.43 12.03 3.05
N TRP A 118 -2.27 12.30 3.66
CA TRP A 118 -1.03 11.59 3.32
C TRP A 118 -1.12 10.09 3.55
N MET A 119 -1.67 9.67 4.69
CA MET A 119 -1.83 8.24 4.99
C MET A 119 -2.79 7.56 4.02
N HIS A 120 -3.93 8.18 3.68
CA HIS A 120 -4.84 7.61 2.69
C HIS A 120 -4.25 7.56 1.28
N ALA A 121 -3.44 8.55 0.90
CA ALA A 121 -2.71 8.57 -0.36
C ALA A 121 -1.64 7.47 -0.43
N ILE A 122 -0.95 7.19 0.68
CA ILE A 122 -0.01 6.06 0.79
C ILE A 122 -0.75 4.73 0.69
N VAL A 123 -1.86 4.56 1.43
CA VAL A 123 -2.68 3.35 1.40
C VAL A 123 -3.12 3.01 -0.02
N ILE A 124 -3.69 3.97 -0.76
CA ILE A 124 -4.14 3.71 -2.14
C ILE A 124 -2.98 3.42 -3.10
N SER A 125 -1.82 4.06 -2.88
CA SER A 125 -0.61 3.80 -3.66
C SER A 125 -0.11 2.37 -3.46
N VAL A 126 -0.03 1.89 -2.21
CA VAL A 126 0.40 0.53 -1.90
C VAL A 126 -0.60 -0.50 -2.42
N MET A 127 -1.91 -0.28 -2.24
CA MET A 127 -2.94 -1.22 -2.74
C MET A 127 -2.91 -1.33 -4.27
N SER A 128 -2.76 -0.21 -4.98
CA SER A 128 -2.62 -0.24 -6.45
C SER A 128 -1.31 -0.92 -6.88
N LEU A 129 -0.21 -0.75 -6.14
CA LEU A 129 1.04 -1.45 -6.39
C LEU A 129 0.87 -2.97 -6.25
N ILE A 130 0.24 -3.44 -5.17
CA ILE A 130 -0.06 -4.87 -4.96
C ILE A 130 -0.81 -5.42 -6.18
N CYS A 131 -1.83 -4.70 -6.67
CA CYS A 131 -2.58 -5.12 -7.84
C CYS A 131 -1.70 -5.22 -9.10
N TRP A 132 -0.83 -4.24 -9.32
CA TRP A 132 0.07 -4.18 -10.47
C TRP A 132 1.11 -5.32 -10.43
N VAL A 133 1.76 -5.54 -9.28
CA VAL A 133 2.76 -6.61 -9.08
C VAL A 133 2.15 -7.99 -9.33
N HIS A 134 0.94 -8.23 -8.84
CA HIS A 134 0.30 -9.53 -8.89
C HIS A 134 -0.62 -9.73 -10.10
N LYS A 135 -0.90 -8.69 -10.89
CA LYS A 135 -1.91 -8.72 -11.98
C LYS A 135 -3.28 -9.20 -11.47
N ALA A 136 -3.67 -8.75 -10.28
CA ALA A 136 -4.87 -9.20 -9.59
C ALA A 136 -6.12 -8.43 -10.07
N SER A 137 -6.65 -8.79 -11.25
CA SER A 137 -7.74 -8.05 -11.93
C SER A 137 -8.99 -7.81 -11.08
N VAL A 138 -9.41 -8.79 -10.25
CA VAL A 138 -10.56 -8.64 -9.35
C VAL A 138 -10.29 -7.58 -8.29
N LEU A 139 -9.12 -7.64 -7.66
CA LEU A 139 -8.72 -6.66 -6.66
C LEU A 139 -8.53 -5.28 -7.30
N TYR A 140 -7.98 -5.24 -8.50
CA TYR A 140 -7.77 -4.03 -9.27
C TYR A 140 -9.08 -3.29 -9.58
N ARG A 141 -10.14 -4.02 -9.96
CA ARG A 141 -11.48 -3.45 -10.16
C ARG A 141 -11.96 -2.72 -8.91
N TYR A 142 -11.77 -3.32 -7.74
CA TYR A 142 -12.18 -2.73 -6.48
C TYR A 142 -11.35 -1.48 -6.14
N VAL A 143 -10.03 -1.57 -6.21
CA VAL A 143 -9.11 -0.45 -5.98
C VAL A 143 -9.43 0.72 -6.92
N ASN A 144 -9.74 0.47 -8.19
CA ASN A 144 -10.13 1.50 -9.14
C ASN A 144 -11.46 2.19 -8.81
N GLN A 145 -12.43 1.48 -8.23
CA GLN A 145 -13.67 2.10 -7.76
C GLN A 145 -13.39 3.11 -6.66
N VAL A 146 -12.53 2.76 -5.69
CA VAL A 146 -12.10 3.66 -4.61
C VAL A 146 -11.35 4.86 -5.18
N ILE A 147 -10.39 4.65 -6.09
CA ILE A 147 -9.65 5.73 -6.78
C ILE A 147 -10.62 6.70 -7.47
N SER A 148 -11.59 6.18 -8.22
CA SER A 148 -12.52 6.98 -9.02
C SER A 148 -13.46 7.79 -8.14
N ARG A 149 -13.97 7.20 -7.04
CA ARG A 149 -14.80 7.92 -6.05
C ARG A 149 -14.00 9.03 -5.38
N ARG A 150 -12.77 8.75 -4.95
CA ARG A 150 -11.87 9.77 -4.37
C ARG A 150 -11.57 10.89 -5.36
N ALA A 151 -11.27 10.58 -6.62
CA ALA A 151 -10.98 11.60 -7.64
C ALA A 151 -12.17 12.58 -7.83
N LYS A 152 -13.40 12.07 -7.74
CA LYS A 152 -14.62 12.88 -7.87
C LYS A 152 -14.98 13.66 -6.60
N GLU A 153 -14.82 13.04 -5.44
CA GLU A 153 -15.45 13.54 -4.20
C GLU A 153 -14.45 14.05 -3.16
N ALA A 154 -13.23 13.50 -3.14
CA ALA A 154 -12.19 13.83 -2.16
C ALA A 154 -10.78 13.64 -2.77
N PRO A 155 -10.40 14.43 -3.79
CA PRO A 155 -9.19 14.18 -4.58
C PRO A 155 -7.90 14.28 -3.75
N HIS A 156 -7.92 14.99 -2.62
CA HIS A 156 -6.83 15.09 -1.66
C HIS A 156 -6.50 13.76 -0.95
N LEU A 157 -7.39 12.76 -0.99
CA LEU A 157 -7.13 11.40 -0.46
C LEU A 157 -6.37 10.51 -1.46
N ASN A 158 -6.18 10.97 -2.69
CA ASN A 158 -5.33 10.31 -3.68
C ASN A 158 -3.96 11.01 -3.72
N PRO A 159 -2.90 10.32 -4.20
CA PRO A 159 -1.63 10.97 -4.51
C PRO A 159 -1.80 12.12 -5.52
N PRO A 160 -0.89 13.11 -5.54
CA PRO A 160 0.36 13.17 -4.77
C PRO A 160 0.18 13.69 -3.33
N LEU A 161 1.14 13.38 -2.45
CA LEU A 161 1.20 13.99 -1.12
C LEU A 161 1.65 15.46 -1.28
N MET A 162 0.85 16.38 -0.76
CA MET A 162 1.11 17.83 -0.84
C MET A 162 1.28 18.44 0.56
N GLN A 163 2.13 19.45 0.70
CA GLN A 163 2.28 20.20 1.96
C GLN A 163 1.01 20.98 2.32
N SER A 164 0.31 21.47 1.29
CA SER A 164 -0.97 22.15 1.42
C SER A 164 -1.95 21.64 0.36
N TYR A 165 -3.19 21.46 0.76
CA TYR A 165 -4.28 21.05 -0.12
C TYR A 165 -5.23 22.22 -0.29
N LYS A 166 -5.51 22.58 -1.54
CA LYS A 166 -6.53 23.59 -1.87
C LYS A 166 -7.90 22.92 -1.84
N ILE A 167 -8.55 22.95 -0.70
CA ILE A 167 -9.87 22.34 -0.52
C ILE A 167 -10.92 23.43 -0.61
N GLY A 168 -11.81 23.36 -1.61
CA GLY A 168 -12.87 24.34 -1.78
C GLY A 168 -13.85 24.33 -0.61
N HIS A 169 -14.33 25.52 -0.21
CA HIS A 169 -15.38 25.71 0.78
C HIS A 169 -16.68 25.01 0.29
N GLY A 170 -16.88 23.74 0.67
CA GLY A 170 -18.04 22.91 0.28
C GLY A 170 -17.72 21.50 -0.22
N HIS A 171 -16.44 21.17 -0.47
CA HIS A 171 -16.03 19.90 -1.11
C HIS A 171 -15.48 18.83 -0.14
N VAL A 172 -15.86 18.87 1.13
CA VAL A 172 -15.22 18.03 2.16
C VAL A 172 -16.23 17.06 2.77
N THR A 173 -16.51 16.00 2.02
CA THR A 173 -17.14 14.80 2.60
C THR A 173 -16.14 13.66 2.57
N TRP A 174 -14.97 13.85 3.21
CA TRP A 174 -14.04 12.73 3.47
C TRP A 174 -14.66 11.71 4.44
N ASN A 175 -15.78 12.02 5.07
CA ASN A 175 -16.50 11.15 6.01
C ASN A 175 -17.38 10.07 5.36
N LYS A 176 -17.37 9.93 4.02
CA LYS A 176 -18.13 8.87 3.35
C LYS A 176 -17.38 7.53 3.43
N PRO A 177 -17.98 6.47 4.01
CA PRO A 177 -17.33 5.15 4.09
C PRO A 177 -16.88 4.61 2.72
N THR A 178 -17.62 4.93 1.66
CA THR A 178 -17.35 4.50 0.28
C THR A 178 -16.04 5.01 -0.32
N LEU A 179 -15.37 5.96 0.34
CA LEU A 179 -14.05 6.48 -0.02
C LEU A 179 -12.90 5.64 0.57
N PHE A 180 -13.20 4.67 1.43
CA PHE A 180 -12.23 3.88 2.15
C PHE A 180 -12.35 2.41 1.76
N PHE A 181 -11.27 1.68 1.97
CA PHE A 181 -11.26 0.24 1.77
C PHE A 181 -12.05 -0.47 2.87
N GLU A 182 -12.81 -1.48 2.49
CA GLU A 182 -13.45 -2.44 3.38
C GLU A 182 -12.56 -3.67 3.52
N ASP A 183 -12.34 -4.11 4.76
CA ASP A 183 -11.42 -5.21 5.09
C ASP A 183 -11.80 -6.51 4.36
N TRP A 184 -13.10 -6.84 4.31
CA TRP A 184 -13.58 -8.06 3.67
C TRP A 184 -13.37 -8.05 2.15
N GLU A 185 -13.56 -6.91 1.47
CA GLU A 185 -13.34 -6.77 0.02
C GLU A 185 -11.87 -6.95 -0.33
N MET A 186 -10.98 -6.37 0.49
CA MET A 186 -9.53 -6.53 0.34
C MET A 186 -9.09 -7.98 0.54
N ARG A 187 -9.56 -8.64 1.61
CA ARG A 187 -9.27 -10.05 1.88
C ARG A 187 -9.80 -10.96 0.78
N PHE A 188 -11.02 -10.73 0.31
CA PHE A 188 -11.62 -11.49 -0.77
C PHE A 188 -10.84 -11.34 -2.08
N GLY A 189 -10.47 -10.11 -2.45
CA GLY A 189 -9.71 -9.84 -3.68
C GLY A 189 -8.35 -10.52 -3.69
N LEU A 190 -7.61 -10.46 -2.58
CA LEU A 190 -6.34 -11.15 -2.41
C LEU A 190 -6.50 -12.68 -2.41
N TRP A 191 -7.44 -13.20 -1.61
CA TRP A 191 -7.69 -14.64 -1.52
C TRP A 191 -8.05 -15.23 -2.89
N LYS A 192 -8.97 -14.58 -3.62
CA LYS A 192 -9.40 -15.05 -4.94
C LYS A 192 -8.21 -15.11 -5.91
N HIS A 193 -7.40 -14.06 -5.96
CA HIS A 193 -6.22 -14.05 -6.83
C HIS A 193 -5.23 -15.18 -6.49
N PHE A 194 -4.85 -15.33 -5.22
CA PHE A 194 -3.85 -16.32 -4.84
C PHE A 194 -4.39 -17.76 -4.85
N LYS A 195 -5.71 -17.96 -4.71
CA LYS A 195 -6.35 -19.26 -4.90
C LYS A 195 -6.35 -19.66 -6.37
N ASP A 196 -6.75 -18.76 -7.27
CA ASP A 196 -6.81 -19.02 -8.71
C ASP A 196 -5.40 -19.21 -9.31
N ALA A 197 -4.37 -18.66 -8.66
CA ALA A 197 -2.96 -18.85 -9.03
C ALA A 197 -2.35 -20.17 -8.55
N GLN A 198 -3.02 -20.96 -7.70
CA GLN A 198 -2.54 -22.29 -7.34
C GLN A 198 -2.84 -23.27 -8.48
N PRO A 199 -1.85 -24.04 -8.95
CA PRO A 199 -2.11 -25.10 -9.92
C PRO A 199 -3.12 -26.09 -9.32
N ILE A 200 -4.12 -26.47 -10.12
CA ILE A 200 -5.07 -27.52 -9.77
C ILE A 200 -4.24 -28.81 -9.61
N THR A 201 -3.85 -29.14 -8.38
CA THR A 201 -3.34 -30.48 -8.06
C THR A 201 -4.53 -31.43 -8.04
N GLY A 202 -5.06 -31.71 -9.23
CA GLY A 202 -6.09 -32.69 -9.49
C GLY A 202 -5.45 -33.97 -9.99
N ASN A 203 -4.71 -34.68 -9.14
CA ASN A 203 -4.52 -36.11 -9.37
C ASN A 203 -5.81 -36.79 -8.93
N LYS A 204 -6.61 -37.18 -9.93
CA LYS A 204 -7.66 -38.18 -9.78
C LYS A 204 -7.01 -39.47 -9.25
N ALA A 205 -7.55 -40.00 -8.15
CA ALA A 205 -7.47 -41.42 -7.86
C ALA A 205 -8.50 -42.16 -8.73
#